data_AF-A0A7W1JRR6-F1
#
_entry.id   AF-A0A7W1JRR6-F1
#
_cell.length_a   1.000
_cell.length_b   1.000
_cell.length_c   1.000
_cell.angle_alpha   90.00
_cell.angle_beta   90.00
_cell.angle_gamma   90.00
#
_symmetry.space_group_name_H-M   'P 1'
#
loop_
_entity.id
_entity.type
_entity.pdbx_description
1 polymer ?
#
loop_
_entity_poly.entity_id
_entity_poly.type
_entity_poly.pdbx_seq_one_letter_code
_entity_poly.pdbx_strand_id
1 'polypeptide(L)'
;MEYQVHPETKIGRVHLTVTDLARSLAFYTERLGLQALRHGANATLLGVDKRVILALTENPDARPAGRTTGLFHFAVLVPTRSDLAHALRRLVEKGTP
;
A
#
# COMPACT_ATOMS: atom_id res chain seq x y z
N MET A 1 -22.19 27.48 -3.56
CA MET A 1 -20.75 27.78 -3.44
C MET A 1 -20.03 26.82 -4.36
N GLU A 2 -19.18 27.32 -5.25
CA GLU A 2 -18.42 26.50 -6.18
C GLU A 2 -17.10 26.12 -5.49
N TYR A 3 -16.92 24.84 -5.18
CA TYR A 3 -15.70 24.37 -4.52
C TYR A 3 -14.69 23.99 -5.60
N GLN A 4 -13.67 24.82 -5.79
CA GLN A 4 -12.57 24.54 -6.73
C GLN A 4 -11.32 24.13 -5.96
N VAL A 5 -10.77 22.97 -6.34
CA VAL A 5 -9.46 22.52 -5.87
C VAL A 5 -8.38 23.13 -6.77
N HIS A 6 -7.25 23.54 -6.20
CA HIS A 6 -6.15 24.14 -6.94
C HIS A 6 -5.70 23.25 -8.12
N PRO A 7 -5.43 23.80 -9.31
CA PRO A 7 -5.10 23.00 -10.51
C PRO A 7 -3.83 22.15 -10.35
N GLU A 8 -2.94 22.55 -9.46
CA GLU A 8 -1.71 21.80 -9.15
C GLU A 8 -1.92 20.68 -8.12
N THR A 9 -3.11 20.55 -7.51
CA THR A 9 -3.38 19.45 -6.59
C THR A 9 -3.31 18.12 -7.33
N LYS A 10 -2.44 17.22 -6.86
CA LYS A 10 -2.30 15.85 -7.37
C LYS A 10 -2.62 14.85 -6.26
N ILE A 11 -3.03 13.66 -6.66
CA ILE A 11 -3.19 12.53 -5.74
C ILE A 11 -1.81 12.19 -5.15
N GLY A 12 -1.76 12.12 -3.82
CA GLY A 12 -0.56 11.75 -3.07
C GLY A 12 -0.35 10.23 -3.00
N ARG A 13 0.45 9.80 -2.02
CA ARG A 13 0.65 8.38 -1.71
C ARG A 13 -0.63 7.75 -1.16
N VAL A 14 -0.76 6.44 -1.31
CA VAL A 14 -1.79 5.66 -0.62
C VAL A 14 -1.40 5.52 0.85
N HIS A 15 -2.38 5.65 1.73
CA HIS A 15 -2.20 5.44 3.17
C HIS A 15 -3.27 4.48 3.66
N LEU A 16 -2.86 3.36 4.24
CA LEU A 16 -3.74 2.38 4.84
C LEU A 16 -3.57 2.38 6.36
N THR A 17 -4.70 2.40 7.05
CA THR A 17 -4.78 2.03 8.47
C THR A 17 -4.88 0.52 8.56
N VAL A 18 -4.02 -0.09 9.36
CA VAL A 18 -3.96 -1.55 9.55
C VAL A 18 -4.06 -1.90 11.03
N THR A 19 -4.65 -3.04 11.36
CA THR A 19 -4.79 -3.48 12.77
C THR A 19 -3.51 -4.08 13.34
N ASP A 20 -2.58 -4.48 12.47
CA ASP A 20 -1.32 -5.12 12.82
C ASP A 20 -0.29 -4.74 11.76
N LEU A 21 0.66 -3.90 12.16
CA LEU A 21 1.69 -3.38 11.28
C LEU A 21 2.67 -4.47 10.89
N ALA A 22 3.06 -5.36 11.82
CA ALA A 22 4.02 -6.42 11.55
C ALA A 22 3.50 -7.40 10.49
N ARG A 23 2.26 -7.87 10.65
CA ARG A 23 1.59 -8.74 9.66
C ARG A 23 1.46 -8.07 8.30
N SER A 24 1.11 -6.79 8.29
CA SER A 24 0.96 -6.03 7.04
C SER A 24 2.32 -5.82 6.36
N LEU A 25 3.36 -5.51 7.13
CA LEU A 25 4.73 -5.38 6.60
C LEU A 25 5.19 -6.67 5.94
N ALA A 26 5.05 -7.82 6.63
CA ALA A 26 5.42 -9.11 6.06
C ALA A 26 4.71 -9.39 4.72
N PHE A 27 3.43 -9.02 4.59
CA PHE A 27 2.72 -9.13 3.32
C PHE A 27 3.36 -8.25 2.24
N TYR A 28 3.50 -6.95 2.49
CA TYR A 28 3.95 -6.02 1.45
C TYR A 28 5.44 -6.16 1.12
N THR A 29 6.29 -6.58 2.06
CA THR A 29 7.73 -6.73 1.82
C THR A 29 8.08 -8.13 1.33
N GLU A 30 7.60 -9.19 1.99
CA GLU A 30 8.04 -10.56 1.68
C GLU A 30 7.22 -11.23 0.57
N ARG A 31 5.95 -10.85 0.42
CA ARG A 31 5.07 -11.42 -0.61
C ARG A 31 5.03 -10.55 -1.86
N LEU A 32 4.72 -9.26 -1.70
CA LEU A 32 4.61 -8.34 -2.82
C LEU A 32 6.00 -7.86 -3.32
N GLY A 33 6.96 -7.67 -2.40
CA GLY A 33 8.33 -7.29 -2.73
C GLY A 33 8.64 -5.80 -2.58
N LEU A 34 7.82 -5.03 -1.86
CA LEU A 34 8.12 -3.62 -1.54
C LEU A 34 9.25 -3.53 -0.51
N GLN A 35 9.96 -2.42 -0.52
CA GLN A 35 11.00 -2.11 0.46
C GLN A 35 10.45 -1.20 1.55
N ALA A 36 10.84 -1.46 2.80
CA ALA A 36 10.63 -0.52 3.87
C ALA A 36 11.65 0.63 3.77
N LEU A 37 11.16 1.82 3.42
CA LEU A 37 11.99 2.99 3.16
C LEU A 37 12.19 3.83 4.42
N ARG A 38 11.20 3.87 5.30
CA ARG A 38 11.27 4.59 6.60
C ARG A 38 10.40 3.89 7.63
N HIS A 39 10.96 3.68 8.82
CA HIS A 39 10.25 3.19 9.99
C HIS A 39 9.99 4.33 10.97
N GLY A 40 8.78 4.41 11.48
CA GLY A 40 8.38 5.20 12.63
C GLY A 40 7.78 4.31 13.71
N ALA A 41 7.40 4.90 14.84
CA ALA A 41 6.91 4.15 16.01
C ALA A 41 5.65 3.29 15.72
N ASN A 42 4.71 3.83 14.95
CA ASN A 42 3.44 3.17 14.60
C ASN A 42 3.14 3.22 13.09
N ALA A 43 4.14 3.57 12.28
CA ALA A 43 3.94 3.74 10.84
C ALA A 43 5.20 3.37 10.06
N THR A 44 5.02 2.82 8.85
CA THR A 44 6.13 2.53 7.94
C THR A 44 5.79 2.98 6.53
N LEU A 45 6.75 3.61 5.86
CA LEU A 45 6.66 3.95 4.45
C LEU A 45 7.28 2.84 3.61
N LEU A 46 6.52 2.36 2.64
CA LEU A 46 6.87 1.28 1.72
C LEU A 46 6.98 1.80 0.29
N GLY A 47 7.91 1.25 -0.47
CA GLY A 47 8.14 1.69 -1.84
C GLY A 47 9.19 0.88 -2.59
N VAL A 48 9.73 1.49 -3.64
CA VAL A 48 10.83 0.95 -4.44
C VAL A 48 11.87 2.06 -4.63
N ASP A 49 13.13 1.75 -4.40
CA ASP A 49 14.25 2.69 -4.39
C ASP A 49 13.99 3.87 -3.43
N LYS A 50 13.79 5.07 -3.98
CA LYS A 50 13.49 6.29 -3.19
C LYS A 50 12.03 6.70 -3.28
N ARG A 51 11.21 5.98 -4.06
CA ARG A 51 9.81 6.34 -4.31
C ARG A 51 8.89 5.64 -3.31
N VAL A 52 8.23 6.43 -2.47
CA VAL A 52 7.18 5.94 -1.57
C VAL A 52 5.90 5.67 -2.36
N ILE A 53 5.33 4.48 -2.19
CA ILE A 53 4.09 4.04 -2.84
C ILE A 53 2.95 3.94 -1.82
N LEU A 54 3.26 3.40 -0.64
CA LEU A 54 2.29 3.05 0.39
C LEU A 54 2.78 3.47 1.77
N ALA A 55 1.92 4.09 2.56
CA ALA A 55 2.11 4.28 3.98
C ALA A 55 1.20 3.32 4.75
N LEU A 56 1.75 2.64 5.76
CA LEU A 56 0.98 1.85 6.71
C LEU A 56 1.04 2.55 8.06
N THR A 57 -0.10 2.71 8.72
CA THR A 57 -0.17 3.14 10.12
C THR A 57 -1.00 2.15 10.91
N GLU A 58 -0.48 1.75 12.06
CA GLU A 58 -1.16 0.86 12.96
C GLU A 58 -2.25 1.58 13.75
N ASN A 59 -3.43 0.97 13.79
CA ASN A 59 -4.46 1.24 14.77
C ASN A 59 -5.10 -0.12 15.13
N PRO A 60 -4.75 -0.70 16.29
CA PRO A 60 -5.25 -2.01 16.70
C PRO A 60 -6.78 -2.08 16.80
N ASP A 61 -7.44 -0.95 17.10
CA ASP A 61 -8.89 -0.84 17.23
C ASP A 61 -9.61 -0.56 15.90
N ALA A 62 -8.86 -0.47 14.79
CA ALA A 62 -9.44 -0.21 13.48
C ALA A 62 -10.39 -1.35 13.08
N ARG A 63 -11.56 -0.98 12.54
CA ARG A 63 -12.54 -1.91 12.02
C ARG A 63 -12.52 -1.87 10.49
N PRO A 64 -12.80 -3.00 9.81
CA PRO A 64 -12.97 -3.00 8.36
C PRO A 64 -13.95 -1.91 7.92
N ALA A 65 -13.57 -1.16 6.89
CA ALA A 65 -14.45 -0.14 6.34
C ALA A 65 -15.74 -0.80 5.83
N GLY A 66 -16.88 -0.25 6.24
CA GLY A 66 -18.17 -0.62 5.65
C GLY A 66 -18.29 -0.14 4.20
N ARG A 67 -19.46 -0.33 3.60
CA ARG A 67 -19.78 0.22 2.26
C ARG A 67 -19.88 1.75 2.33
N THR A 68 -18.76 2.42 2.13
CA THR A 68 -18.64 3.87 2.25
C THR A 68 -17.95 4.44 1.02
N THR A 69 -18.08 5.75 0.80
CA THR A 69 -17.27 6.46 -0.18
C THR A 69 -15.83 6.57 0.34
N GLY A 70 -14.87 6.07 -0.42
CA GLY A 70 -13.47 6.05 0.00
C GLY A 70 -12.58 5.29 -0.98
N LEU A 71 -11.44 4.81 -0.49
CA LEU A 71 -10.52 4.00 -1.28
C LEU A 71 -11.16 2.65 -1.63
N PHE A 72 -11.42 2.42 -2.92
CA PHE A 72 -11.96 1.14 -3.40
C PHE A 72 -10.86 0.10 -3.66
N HIS A 73 -9.84 0.48 -4.45
CA HIS A 73 -8.62 -0.30 -4.64
C HIS A 73 -7.46 0.64 -4.96
N PHE A 74 -6.24 0.15 -4.82
CA PHE A 74 -5.07 0.73 -5.45
C PHE A 74 -4.33 -0.36 -6.22
N ALA A 75 -3.62 0.03 -7.27
CA ALA A 75 -2.88 -0.90 -8.12
C ALA A 75 -1.42 -0.47 -8.20
N VAL A 76 -0.51 -1.44 -8.16
CA VAL A 76 0.91 -1.22 -8.42
C VAL A 76 1.18 -1.59 -9.87
N LEU A 77 1.50 -0.59 -10.69
CA LEU A 77 1.87 -0.81 -12.08
C LEU A 77 3.30 -1.32 -12.17
N VAL A 78 3.50 -2.40 -12.92
CA VAL A 78 4.82 -2.97 -13.23
C VAL A 78 5.19 -2.71 -14.70
N PRO A 79 6.49 -2.69 -15.04
CA PRO A 79 6.93 -2.26 -16.37
C PRO A 79 6.47 -3.18 -17.50
N THR A 80 6.48 -4.49 -17.28
CA THR A 80 6.14 -5.49 -18.30
C THR A 80 5.18 -6.57 -17.79
N ARG A 81 4.57 -7.29 -18.73
CA ARG A 81 3.77 -8.48 -18.43
C ARG A 81 4.60 -9.60 -17.78
N SER A 82 5.89 -9.69 -18.09
CA SER A 82 6.80 -10.65 -17.47
C SER A 82 7.03 -10.31 -15.99
N ASP A 83 7.18 -9.03 -15.66
CA ASP A 83 7.30 -8.58 -14.28
C ASP A 83 6.05 -8.88 -13.46
N LEU A 84 4.86 -8.74 -14.07
CA LEU A 84 3.60 -9.16 -13.46
C LEU A 84 3.59 -10.67 -13.20
N ALA A 85 4.03 -11.49 -14.17
CA ALA A 85 4.10 -12.94 -14.01
C ALA A 85 5.06 -13.34 -12.87
N HIS A 86 6.21 -12.67 -12.75
CA HIS A 86 7.14 -12.88 -11.63
C HIS A 86 6.52 -12.49 -10.28
N ALA A 87 5.81 -11.37 -10.20
CA ALA A 87 5.10 -10.97 -8.99
C ALA A 87 4.03 -11.99 -8.61
N LEU A 88 3.21 -12.41 -9.57
CA LEU A 88 2.18 -13.43 -9.36
C LEU A 88 2.78 -14.75 -8.88
N ARG A 89 3.87 -15.20 -9.50
CA ARG A 89 4.58 -16.42 -9.10
C ARG A 89 5.02 -16.37 -7.64
N ARG A 90 5.62 -15.26 -7.18
CA ARG A 90 6.01 -15.09 -5.76
C ARG A 90 4.79 -15.18 -4.83
N LEU A 91 3.67 -14.55 -5.19
CA LEU A 91 2.46 -14.58 -4.38
C LEU A 91 1.91 -16.01 -4.22
N VAL A 92 1.91 -16.78 -5.31
CA VAL A 92 1.50 -18.20 -5.34
C VAL A 92 2.46 -19.07 -4.51
N GLU A 93 3.77 -18.94 -4.71
CA GLU A 93 4.79 -19.70 -3.97
C GLU A 93 4.75 -19.44 -2.46
N LYS A 94 4.37 -18.22 -2.05
CA LYS A 94 4.22 -17.83 -0.65
C LYS A 94 2.85 -18.22 -0.04
N GLY A 95 1.98 -18.89 -0.79
CA GLY A 95 0.64 -19.26 -0.33
C GLY A 95 -0.15 -18.05 0.12
N THR A 96 -0.11 -16.98 -0.67
CA THR A 96 -0.88 -15.77 -0.39
C THR A 96 -2.36 -16.08 -0.64
N PRO A 97 -3.25 -15.85 0.35
CA PRO A 97 -4.67 -16.14 0.20
C PRO A 97 -5.32 -15.34 -0.92
#